data_AF-A0A1F2QNA5-F1
#
_entry.id   AF-A0A1F2QNA5-F1
#
_cell.length_a   1.000
_cell.length_b   1.000
_cell.length_c   1.000
_cell.angle_alpha   90.00
_cell.angle_beta   90.00
_cell.angle_gamma   90.00
#
_symmetry.space_group_name_H-M   'P 1'
#
loop_
_entity.id
_entity.type
_entity.pdbx_description
1 polymer ?
#
loop_
_entity_poly.entity_id
_entity_poly.type
_entity_poly.pdbx_seq_one_letter_code
_entity_poly.pdbx_strand_id
1 'polypeptide(L)'
;MSWPLRGGVAALALVLSGCASKPATRSVPPGPSPAPVATAEDPRPPAPSSEARADTFAVSVRPILERRCTPCHVPGGRMYDRLPFDNPDVVRSHLDGILRRLKDDAERGAVTSWAASSSGS
;
A
#
# COMPACT_ATOMS: atom_id res chain seq x y z
N MET A 1 7.47 40.16 12.68
CA MET A 1 6.06 39.83 12.98
C MET A 1 6.08 38.66 13.94
N SER A 2 5.84 38.94 15.22
CA SER A 2 5.98 38.00 16.33
C SER A 2 4.67 37.23 16.52
N TRP A 3 4.73 35.90 16.55
CA TRP A 3 3.59 35.04 16.90
C TRP A 3 3.84 34.39 18.27
N PRO A 4 2.90 34.46 19.22
CA PRO A 4 3.06 33.81 20.51
C PRO A 4 2.67 32.33 20.48
N LEU A 5 3.53 31.52 21.10
CA LEU A 5 3.23 30.17 21.61
C LEU A 5 2.07 30.25 22.61
N ARG A 6 1.13 29.30 22.56
CA ARG A 6 0.26 28.96 23.71
C ARG A 6 -0.50 27.65 23.51
N GLY A 7 -0.31 26.74 24.46
CA GLY A 7 -1.27 25.71 24.88
C GLY A 7 -1.26 24.43 24.03
N GLY A 8 -1.28 23.23 24.59
CA GLY A 8 -1.45 22.82 25.96
C GLY A 8 -1.17 21.33 26.09
N VAL A 9 -0.68 20.94 27.26
CA VAL A 9 -0.38 19.57 27.66
C VAL A 9 -1.70 18.89 28.04
N ALA A 10 -1.97 17.70 27.51
CA ALA A 10 -2.88 16.75 28.13
C ALA A 10 -2.40 15.33 27.81
N ALA A 11 -1.53 14.82 28.67
CA ALA A 11 -1.28 13.39 28.79
C ALA A 11 -2.55 12.73 29.35
N LEU A 12 -3.04 11.68 28.69
CA LEU A 12 -3.96 10.74 29.32
C LEU A 12 -3.41 9.32 29.18
N ALA A 13 -3.26 8.69 30.34
CA ALA A 13 -2.64 7.41 30.56
C ALA A 13 -3.64 6.24 30.37
N LEU A 14 -3.08 5.10 29.95
CA LEU A 14 -3.35 3.72 30.40
C LEU A 14 -4.80 3.23 30.52
N VAL A 15 -5.14 2.16 29.77
CA VAL A 15 -5.62 0.88 30.37
C VAL A 15 -5.16 -0.30 29.50
N LEU A 16 -4.35 -1.20 30.09
CA LEU A 16 -4.12 -2.56 29.60
C LEU A 16 -5.35 -3.42 29.90
N SER A 17 -5.82 -4.21 28.95
CA SER A 17 -6.63 -5.39 29.28
C SER A 17 -6.34 -6.53 28.30
N GLY A 18 -5.62 -7.53 28.80
CA GLY A 18 -5.35 -8.77 28.10
C GLY A 18 -6.47 -9.78 28.28
N CYS A 19 -6.70 -10.59 27.25
CA CYS A 19 -7.29 -11.90 27.41
C CYS A 19 -6.23 -12.94 27.03
N ALA A 20 -5.69 -13.59 28.06
CA ALA A 20 -4.95 -14.82 27.95
C ALA A 20 -5.93 -15.96 27.59
N SER A 21 -5.59 -16.77 26.60
CA SER A 21 -6.21 -18.09 26.43
C SER A 21 -5.11 -19.12 26.25
N LYS A 22 -5.06 -20.03 27.24
CA LYS A 22 -4.14 -21.17 27.33
C LYS A 22 -4.58 -22.31 26.40
N PRO A 23 -3.65 -23.21 26.04
CA PRO A 23 -3.79 -24.12 24.91
C PRO A 23 -4.52 -25.42 25.30
N ALA A 24 -5.27 -25.99 24.35
CA ALA A 24 -5.76 -27.36 24.44
C ALA A 24 -4.80 -28.28 23.68
N THR A 25 -3.98 -29.00 24.44
CA THR A 25 -3.17 -30.14 24.00
C THR A 25 -4.08 -31.32 23.66
N ARG A 26 -4.18 -31.68 22.38
CA ARG A 26 -4.65 -33.01 21.95
C ARG A 26 -3.44 -33.84 21.56
N SER A 27 -3.10 -34.83 22.38
CA SER A 27 -2.12 -35.86 22.04
C SER A 27 -2.68 -36.74 20.91
N VAL A 28 -1.96 -36.82 19.80
CA VAL A 28 -2.21 -37.74 18.68
C VAL A 28 -1.06 -38.76 18.66
N PRO A 29 -1.33 -40.06 18.49
CA PRO A 29 -0.28 -41.08 18.47
C PRO A 29 0.62 -40.98 17.22
N PRO A 30 1.90 -41.41 17.31
CA PRO A 30 2.84 -41.35 16.20
C PRO A 30 2.58 -42.47 15.17
N GLY A 31 2.21 -42.10 13.95
CA GLY A 31 2.29 -42.97 12.77
C GLY A 31 3.62 -42.73 12.04
N PRO A 32 4.33 -43.77 11.58
CA PRO A 32 5.64 -43.60 10.95
C PRO A 32 5.58 -43.29 9.44
N SER A 33 6.46 -42.34 9.05
CA SER A 33 7.32 -42.34 7.85
C SER A 33 6.76 -41.90 6.48
N PRO A 34 7.60 -41.39 5.55
CA PRO A 34 8.69 -40.42 5.67
C PRO A 34 8.45 -39.16 4.79
N ALA A 35 9.26 -38.13 5.05
CA ALA A 35 9.22 -36.81 4.42
C ALA A 35 9.44 -36.82 2.89
N PRO A 36 8.87 -35.85 2.15
CA PRO A 36 9.68 -35.00 1.32
C PRO A 36 10.23 -33.88 2.22
N VAL A 37 11.55 -33.76 2.25
CA VAL A 37 12.27 -32.60 2.77
C VAL A 37 11.62 -31.31 2.28
N ALA A 38 10.81 -30.70 3.14
CA ALA A 38 10.51 -29.28 3.03
C ALA A 38 11.80 -28.57 3.42
N THR A 39 12.60 -28.21 2.41
CA THR A 39 13.43 -27.02 2.50
C THR A 39 12.56 -25.95 3.14
N ALA A 40 13.00 -25.45 4.29
CA ALA A 40 12.40 -24.28 4.91
C ALA A 40 12.53 -23.12 3.91
N GLU A 41 11.48 -22.94 3.11
CA GLU A 41 11.26 -21.71 2.38
C GLU A 41 10.93 -20.67 3.45
N ASP A 42 11.79 -19.66 3.52
CA ASP A 42 11.61 -18.41 4.25
C ASP A 42 10.11 -18.01 4.24
N PRO A 43 9.50 -17.60 5.37
CA PRO A 43 8.12 -17.13 5.38
C PRO A 43 8.04 -15.76 4.69
N ARG A 44 8.24 -15.75 3.37
CA ARG A 44 7.99 -14.60 2.53
C ARG A 44 6.47 -14.50 2.39
N PRO A 45 5.84 -13.40 2.83
CA PRO A 45 4.41 -13.22 2.63
C PRO A 45 4.08 -13.37 1.14
N PRO A 46 2.94 -14.00 0.78
CA PRO A 46 2.56 -14.21 -0.60
C PRO A 46 2.54 -12.86 -1.33
N ALA A 47 3.09 -12.83 -2.55
CA ALA A 47 3.06 -11.63 -3.38
C ALA A 47 1.58 -11.20 -3.58
N PRO A 48 1.28 -9.89 -3.53
CA PRO A 48 -0.10 -9.42 -3.65
C PRO A 48 -0.65 -9.78 -5.03
N SER A 49 -1.87 -10.35 -5.07
CA SER A 49 -2.60 -10.65 -6.30
C SER A 49 -2.90 -9.38 -7.11
N SER A 50 -3.09 -9.51 -8.43
CA SER A 50 -3.38 -8.37 -9.32
C SER A 50 -4.61 -7.55 -8.90
N GLU A 51 -5.64 -8.20 -8.34
CA GLU A 51 -6.83 -7.53 -7.79
C GLU A 51 -6.46 -6.63 -6.59
N ALA A 52 -5.71 -7.16 -5.62
CA ALA A 52 -5.25 -6.39 -4.47
C ALA A 52 -4.37 -5.18 -4.88
N ARG A 53 -3.60 -5.31 -5.98
CA ARG A 53 -2.82 -4.19 -6.54
C ARG A 53 -3.72 -3.13 -7.20
N ALA A 54 -4.77 -3.55 -7.90
CA ALA A 54 -5.76 -2.65 -8.49
C ALA A 54 -6.56 -1.90 -7.41
N ASP A 55 -6.93 -2.58 -6.33
CA ASP A 55 -7.59 -1.98 -5.18
C ASP A 55 -6.69 -0.93 -4.53
N THR A 56 -5.41 -1.26 -4.32
CA THR A 56 -4.42 -0.32 -3.76
C THR A 56 -4.27 0.91 -4.66
N PHE A 57 -4.21 0.72 -5.99
CA PHE A 57 -4.15 1.84 -6.93
C PHE A 57 -5.38 2.75 -6.81
N ALA A 58 -6.57 2.15 -6.82
CA ALA A 58 -7.84 2.86 -6.80
C ALA A 58 -8.02 3.71 -5.54
N VAL A 59 -7.51 3.26 -4.39
CA VAL A 59 -7.64 3.98 -3.11
C VAL A 59 -6.51 4.97 -2.84
N SER A 60 -5.27 4.66 -3.25
CA SER A 60 -4.09 5.45 -2.84
C SER A 60 -3.55 6.38 -3.92
N VAL A 61 -3.60 5.96 -5.20
CA VAL A 61 -2.95 6.68 -6.31
C VAL A 61 -3.98 7.42 -7.15
N ARG A 62 -5.05 6.76 -7.58
CA ARG A 62 -6.06 7.36 -8.46
C ARG A 62 -6.60 8.71 -7.95
N PRO A 63 -6.97 8.86 -6.65
CA PRO A 63 -7.47 10.15 -6.17
C PRO A 63 -6.44 11.28 -6.25
N ILE A 64 -5.14 10.98 -6.15
CA ILE A 64 -4.06 11.96 -6.31
C ILE A 64 -4.02 12.43 -7.77
N LEU A 65 -4.04 11.48 -8.72
CA LEU A 65 -3.96 11.77 -10.14
C LEU A 65 -5.21 12.51 -10.63
N GLU A 66 -6.39 12.18 -10.10
CA GLU A 66 -7.60 12.96 -10.37
C GLU A 66 -7.41 14.42 -9.93
N ARG A 67 -7.01 14.69 -8.69
CA ARG A 67 -6.84 16.08 -8.24
C ARG A 67 -5.79 16.86 -9.01
N ARG A 68 -4.71 16.20 -9.48
CA ARG A 68 -3.54 16.86 -10.08
C ARG A 68 -3.55 16.88 -11.60
N CYS A 69 -4.22 15.94 -12.24
CA CYS A 69 -4.11 15.67 -13.67
C CYS A 69 -5.46 15.65 -14.41
N THR A 70 -6.58 15.92 -13.73
CA THR A 70 -7.93 15.97 -14.32
C THR A 70 -8.04 16.74 -15.65
N PRO A 71 -7.51 17.97 -15.82
CA PRO A 71 -7.74 18.70 -17.08
C PRO A 71 -7.12 18.02 -18.32
N CYS A 72 -6.26 17.00 -18.14
CA CYS A 72 -5.56 16.36 -19.23
C CYS A 72 -5.71 14.83 -19.30
N HIS A 73 -5.65 14.10 -18.19
CA HIS A 73 -5.38 12.65 -18.18
C HIS A 73 -6.48 11.77 -17.58
N VAL A 74 -7.62 12.33 -17.21
CA VAL A 74 -8.79 11.58 -16.73
C VAL A 74 -9.92 11.66 -17.76
N PRO A 75 -11.01 10.88 -17.64
CA PRO A 75 -12.11 10.92 -18.60
C PRO A 75 -12.60 12.35 -18.88
N GLY A 76 -12.66 12.72 -20.16
CA GLY A 76 -12.99 14.08 -20.62
C GLY A 76 -11.81 15.06 -20.68
N GLY A 77 -10.61 14.64 -20.24
CA GLY A 77 -9.38 15.43 -20.34
C GLY A 77 -8.79 15.43 -21.75
N ARG A 78 -8.09 16.53 -22.09
CA ARG A 78 -7.60 16.78 -23.47
C ARG A 78 -6.54 15.79 -24.00
N MET A 79 -5.95 14.96 -23.14
CA MET A 79 -4.92 13.97 -23.49
C MET A 79 -5.33 12.53 -23.09
N TYR A 80 -6.58 12.33 -22.66
CA TYR A 80 -7.03 11.07 -22.08
C TYR A 80 -6.80 9.87 -23.02
N ASP A 81 -7.17 10.01 -24.30
CA ASP A 81 -7.03 8.95 -25.31
C ASP A 81 -5.57 8.48 -25.53
N ARG A 82 -4.59 9.30 -25.17
CA ARG A 82 -3.16 8.98 -25.32
C ARG A 82 -2.53 8.46 -24.04
N LEU A 83 -2.94 9.01 -22.90
CA LEU A 83 -2.31 8.75 -21.62
C LEU A 83 -3.34 8.81 -20.49
N PRO A 84 -4.18 7.76 -20.34
CA PRO A 84 -5.22 7.69 -19.33
C PRO A 84 -4.63 7.31 -17.96
N PHE A 85 -4.74 8.20 -16.99
CA PHE A 85 -4.16 8.04 -15.64
C PHE A 85 -5.07 7.35 -14.63
N ASP A 86 -6.25 6.92 -15.05
CA ASP A 86 -7.09 5.96 -14.33
C ASP A 86 -6.71 4.50 -14.62
N ASN A 87 -5.81 4.25 -15.58
CA ASN A 87 -5.26 2.93 -15.84
C ASN A 87 -3.93 2.73 -15.09
N PRO A 88 -3.83 1.75 -14.16
CA PRO A 88 -2.62 1.50 -13.38
C PRO A 88 -1.41 1.06 -14.22
N ASP A 89 -1.60 0.40 -15.37
CA ASP A 89 -0.49 0.00 -16.26
C ASP A 89 0.13 1.23 -16.93
N VAL A 90 -0.71 2.17 -17.37
CA VAL A 90 -0.24 3.44 -17.97
C VAL A 90 0.53 4.26 -16.94
N VAL A 91 -0.01 4.40 -15.73
CA VAL A 91 0.67 5.11 -14.63
C VAL A 91 2.03 4.50 -14.32
N ARG A 92 2.15 3.16 -14.28
CA ARG A 92 3.43 2.48 -14.11
C ARG A 92 4.42 2.78 -15.23
N SER A 93 3.98 2.68 -16.48
CA SER A 93 4.82 2.96 -17.65
C SER A 93 5.28 4.42 -17.75
N HIS A 94 4.59 5.34 -17.06
CA HIS A 94 4.87 6.78 -17.10
C HIS A 94 5.25 7.38 -15.74
N LEU A 95 5.74 6.55 -14.82
CA LEU A 95 5.98 6.92 -13.42
C LEU A 95 6.88 8.15 -13.26
N ASP A 96 8.00 8.20 -13.98
CA ASP A 96 8.96 9.31 -13.91
C ASP A 96 8.37 10.67 -14.33
N GLY A 97 7.43 10.66 -15.29
CA GLY A 97 6.72 11.85 -15.71
C GLY A 97 5.79 12.36 -14.61
N ILE A 98 5.06 11.44 -13.99
CA ILE A 98 4.12 11.72 -12.89
C ILE A 98 4.86 12.26 -11.68
N LEU A 99 5.93 11.59 -11.25
CA LEU A 99 6.71 11.98 -10.07
C LEU A 99 7.36 13.36 -10.21
N ARG A 100 7.71 13.80 -11.43
CA ARG A 100 8.20 15.16 -11.67
C ARG A 100 7.12 16.23 -11.53
N ARG A 101 5.85 15.89 -11.75
CA ARG A 101 4.70 16.80 -11.66
C ARG A 101 4.15 16.92 -10.25
N LEU A 102 4.19 15.85 -9.47
CA LEU A 102 3.83 15.87 -8.06
C LEU A 102 4.86 16.67 -7.26
N LYS A 103 4.38 17.63 -6.46
CA LYS A 103 5.23 18.52 -5.64
C LYS A 103 5.12 18.22 -4.15
N ASP A 104 4.04 17.57 -3.75
CA ASP A 104 3.83 17.15 -2.38
C ASP A 104 4.56 15.83 -2.14
N ASP A 105 5.35 15.77 -1.07
CA ASP A 105 6.18 14.60 -0.75
C ASP A 105 5.35 13.39 -0.31
N ALA A 106 4.21 13.61 0.35
CA ALA A 106 3.31 12.52 0.72
C ALA A 106 2.64 11.91 -0.52
N GLU A 107 2.23 12.74 -1.49
CA GLU A 107 1.70 12.27 -2.77
C GLU A 107 2.75 11.49 -3.57
N ARG A 108 3.99 12.00 -3.63
CA ARG A 108 5.10 11.27 -4.27
C ARG A 108 5.36 9.94 -3.58
N GLY A 109 5.38 9.94 -2.25
CA GLY A 109 5.57 8.75 -1.42
C GLY A 109 4.48 7.69 -1.64
N ALA A 110 3.21 8.10 -1.76
CA ALA A 110 2.11 7.19 -2.06
C ALA A 110 2.28 6.52 -3.43
N VAL A 111 2.63 7.31 -4.46
CA VAL A 111 2.82 6.82 -5.83
C VAL A 111 4.05 5.90 -5.94
N THR A 112 5.17 6.24 -5.29
CA THR A 112 6.37 5.37 -5.30
C THR A 112 6.16 4.09 -4.51
N SER A 113 5.49 4.15 -3.36
CA SER A 113 5.21 2.96 -2.53
C SER A 113 4.29 1.98 -3.25
N TRP A 114 3.25 2.49 -3.91
CA TRP A 114 2.38 1.68 -4.75
C TRP A 114 3.14 1.04 -5.91
N ALA A 115 3.98 1.80 -6.62
CA ALA A 115 4.76 1.30 -7.73
C ALA A 115 5.74 0.19 -7.29
N ALA A 116 6.44 0.37 -6.17
CA ALA A 116 7.37 -0.62 -5.63
C ALA A 116 6.66 -1.91 -5.18
N SER A 117 5.42 -1.80 -4.68
CA SER A 117 4.62 -2.97 -4.26
C SER A 117 4.09 -3.78 -5.44
N SER A 118 4.18 -3.23 -6.66
CA SER A 118 3.63 -3.84 -7.88
C SER A 118 4.67 -4.53 -8.78
N SER A 119 5.97 -4.36 -8.50
CA SER A 119 7.09 -4.87 -9.30
C SER A 119 7.66 -6.22 -8.84
N GLY A 120 7.06 -6.86 -7.84
CA GLY A 120 7.40 -8.22 -7.42
C GLY A 120 6.55 -9.26 -8.16
N SER A 121 6.95 -9.68 -9.36
CA SER A 121 6.45 -10.88 -10.05
C SER A 121 7.57 -11.49 -10.88
#